data_AF-A0A6B2LT17-F1
#
_entry.id   AF-A0A6B2LT17-F1
#
_cell.length_a   1.000
_cell.length_b   1.000
_cell.length_c   1.000
_cell.angle_alpha   90.00
_cell.angle_beta   90.00
_cell.angle_gamma   90.00
#
_symmetry.space_group_name_H-M   'P 1'
#
loop_
_entity.id
_entity.type
_entity.pdbx_description
1 polymer ?
#
loop_
_entity_poly.entity_id
_entity_poly.type
_entity_poly.pdbx_seq_one_letter_code
_entity_poly.pdbx_strand_id
1 'polypeptide(L)'
;MDVGGTHFATSKTTLLRFPDSYFSAMLTTGHWRPDDEGYYFIDRSPKYFEDILNYMRTSKLDLTDYTTKQREDLFHELDYYQLQPPSLKFDCPSSILTDRMAPDLLKMLP
;
A
#
# COMPACT_ATOMS: atom_id res chain seq x y z
N MET A 1 1.24 -9.78 11.10
CA MET A 1 0.06 -9.24 10.41
C MET A 1 -0.74 -10.42 9.90
N ASP A 2 -2.04 -10.45 10.14
CA ASP A 2 -2.95 -11.36 9.46
C ASP A 2 -3.76 -10.53 8.46
N VAL A 3 -3.63 -10.82 7.17
CA VAL A 3 -4.31 -10.09 6.09
C VAL A 3 -5.24 -11.05 5.36
N GLY A 4 -6.53 -10.97 5.65
CA GLY A 4 -7.54 -11.86 5.07
C GLY A 4 -7.29 -13.34 5.33
N GLY A 5 -6.69 -13.69 6.48
CA GLY A 5 -6.33 -15.07 6.85
C GLY A 5 -4.92 -15.49 6.42
N THR A 6 -4.13 -14.60 5.81
CA THR A 6 -2.73 -14.88 5.42
C THR A 6 -1.76 -14.16 6.35
N HIS A 7 -0.85 -14.93 6.94
CA HIS A 7 0.11 -14.42 7.91
C HIS A 7 1.36 -13.84 7.24
N PHE A 8 1.68 -12.60 7.59
CA PHE A 8 2.91 -11.91 7.19
C PHE A 8 3.71 -11.47 8.41
N ALA A 9 5.02 -11.74 8.37
CA ALA A 9 5.98 -11.26 9.36
C ALA A 9 6.71 -10.01 8.83
N THR A 10 6.80 -8.99 9.67
CA THR A 10 7.56 -7.76 9.37
C THR A 10 7.95 -7.06 10.67
N SER A 11 8.88 -6.11 10.60
CA SER A 11 9.34 -5.36 11.77
C SER A 11 8.47 -4.13 12.03
N LYS A 12 8.43 -3.68 13.29
CA LYS A 12 7.81 -2.41 13.68
C LYS A 12 8.42 -1.23 12.90
N THR A 13 9.73 -1.26 12.67
CA THR A 13 10.44 -0.22 11.89
C THR A 13 9.91 -0.12 10.46
N THR A 14 9.63 -1.25 9.80
CA THR A 14 9.01 -1.24 8.47
C THR A 14 7.63 -0.59 8.51
N LEU A 15 6.80 -1.00 9.48
CA LEU A 15 5.42 -0.49 9.62
C LEU A 15 5.36 1.01 9.96
N LEU A 16 6.37 1.54 10.67
CA LEU A 16 6.47 2.94 11.04
C LEU A 16 7.25 3.81 10.04
N ARG A 17 7.76 3.24 8.94
CA ARG A 17 8.59 3.99 7.98
C ARG A 17 7.82 5.15 7.34
N PHE A 18 6.52 4.98 7.15
CA PHE A 18 5.63 5.99 6.57
C PHE A 18 4.73 6.52 7.70
N PRO A 19 5.06 7.71 8.27
CA PRO A 19 4.43 8.19 9.51
C PRO A 19 2.93 8.48 9.38
N ASP A 20 2.44 8.75 8.16
CA ASP A 20 1.04 9.05 7.87
C ASP A 20 0.30 7.86 7.20
N SER A 21 0.85 6.65 7.32
CA SER A 21 0.22 5.43 6.81
C SER A 21 -0.75 4.81 7.80
N TYR A 22 -1.65 3.97 7.27
CA TYR A 22 -2.54 3.11 8.05
C TYR A 22 -1.79 2.36 9.15
N PHE A 23 -0.62 1.81 8.83
CA PHE A 23 0.17 1.01 9.77
C PHE A 23 0.78 1.84 10.90
N SER A 24 1.19 3.07 10.60
CA SER A 24 1.67 4.01 11.61
C SER A 24 0.55 4.35 12.60
N ALA A 25 -0.64 4.70 12.10
CA ALA A 25 -1.80 4.95 12.95
C ALA A 25 -2.20 3.71 13.77
N MET A 26 -2.21 2.53 13.14
CA MET A 26 -2.51 1.25 13.78
C MET A 26 -1.62 0.99 15.00
N LEU A 27 -0.31 1.26 14.89
CA LEU A 27 0.66 0.97 15.96
C LEU A 27 0.83 2.07 17.01
N THR A 28 0.46 3.31 16.70
CA THR A 28 0.73 4.48 17.57
C THR A 28 -0.49 4.91 18.39
N THR A 29 -1.69 4.67 17.90
CA THR A 29 -2.93 5.11 18.56
C THR A 29 -3.35 4.21 19.72
N GLY A 30 -2.88 2.96 19.75
CA GLY A 30 -3.24 1.99 20.79
C GLY A 30 -4.68 1.47 20.72
N HIS A 31 -5.45 1.84 19.70
CA HIS A 31 -6.82 1.34 19.50
C HIS A 31 -6.85 -0.07 18.90
N TRP A 32 -5.82 -0.44 18.13
CA TRP A 32 -5.68 -1.77 17.56
C TRP A 32 -4.92 -2.67 18.52
N ARG A 33 -5.45 -3.87 18.74
CA ARG A 33 -4.81 -4.91 19.54
C ARG A 33 -4.54 -6.11 18.66
N PRO A 34 -3.36 -6.72 18.76
CA PRO A 34 -3.15 -8.00 18.13
C PRO A 34 -4.00 -9.06 18.83
N ASP A 35 -4.21 -10.19 18.15
CA ASP A 35 -4.77 -11.39 18.74
C ASP A 35 -3.79 -12.07 19.74
N ASP A 36 -4.21 -13.21 20.28
CA ASP A 36 -3.42 -13.99 21.26
C ASP A 36 -2.10 -14.53 20.69
N GLU A 37 -1.98 -14.62 19.36
CA GLU A 37 -0.78 -15.05 18.65
C GLU A 37 0.13 -13.87 18.24
N GLY A 38 -0.31 -12.63 18.49
CA GLY A 38 0.44 -11.42 18.18
C GLY A 38 0.19 -10.85 16.77
N TYR A 39 -0.82 -11.33 16.05
CA TYR A 39 -1.18 -10.82 14.73
C TYR A 39 -2.17 -9.66 14.82
N TYR A 40 -1.86 -8.56 14.11
CA TYR A 40 -2.84 -7.53 13.79
C TYR A 40 -3.63 -7.99 12.57
N PHE A 41 -4.94 -8.21 12.75
CA PHE A 41 -5.84 -8.57 11.67
C PHE A 41 -6.21 -7.37 10.80
N ILE A 42 -6.22 -7.60 9.49
CA ILE A 42 -6.59 -6.64 8.45
C ILE A 42 -7.57 -7.32 7.52
N ASP A 43 -8.77 -6.76 7.41
CA ASP A 43 -9.85 -7.24 6.54
C ASP A 43 -9.64 -6.81 5.08
N ARG A 44 -8.53 -7.25 4.49
CA ARG A 44 -8.14 -7.00 3.10
C ARG A 44 -7.66 -8.27 2.43
N SER A 45 -7.66 -8.26 1.10
CA SER A 45 -7.09 -9.36 0.31
C SER A 45 -5.56 -9.38 0.45
N PRO A 46 -4.94 -10.56 0.65
CA PRO A 46 -3.48 -10.67 0.73
C PRO A 46 -2.79 -10.55 -0.63
N LYS A 47 -3.53 -10.55 -1.75
CA LYS A 47 -3.02 -10.69 -3.12
C LYS A 47 -1.83 -9.78 -3.46
N TYR A 48 -1.86 -8.52 -2.99
CA TYR A 48 -0.84 -7.52 -3.27
C TYR A 48 -0.06 -7.09 -2.02
N PHE A 49 -0.32 -7.74 -0.87
CA PHE A 49 0.24 -7.29 0.40
C PHE A 49 1.75 -7.50 0.48
N GLU A 50 2.28 -8.51 -0.20
CA GLU A 50 3.72 -8.72 -0.30
C GLU A 50 4.42 -7.56 -1.02
N ASP A 51 3.88 -7.10 -2.16
CA ASP A 51 4.40 -5.94 -2.89
C ASP A 51 4.34 -4.67 -2.05
N ILE A 52 3.25 -4.48 -1.31
CA ILE A 52 3.08 -3.35 -0.38
C ILE A 52 4.14 -3.41 0.74
N LEU A 53 4.37 -4.58 1.35
CA LEU A 53 5.43 -4.73 2.34
C LEU A 53 6.82 -4.49 1.76
N ASN A 54 7.09 -4.97 0.54
CA ASN A 54 8.36 -4.76 -0.13
C ASN A 54 8.56 -3.29 -0.49
N TYR A 55 7.50 -2.59 -0.90
CA TYR A 55 7.50 -1.15 -1.04
C TYR A 55 7.83 -0.47 0.30
N MET A 56 7.22 -0.90 1.40
CA MET A 56 7.54 -0.34 2.71
C MET A 56 9.00 -0.61 3.15
N ARG A 57 9.56 -1.75 2.76
CA ARG A 57 10.96 -2.13 3.05
C ARG A 57 11.99 -1.40 2.20
N THR A 58 11.66 -1.03 0.97
CA THR A 58 12.65 -0.51 -0.01
C THR A 58 12.37 0.90 -0.50
N SER A 59 11.15 1.42 -0.28
CA SER A 59 10.61 2.62 -0.94
C SER A 59 10.61 2.53 -2.48
N LYS A 60 10.62 1.32 -3.03
CA LYS A 60 10.55 1.06 -4.49
C LYS A 60 9.40 0.12 -4.79
N LEU A 61 8.70 0.39 -5.88
CA LEU A 61 7.61 -0.44 -6.37
C LEU A 61 7.91 -0.82 -7.82
N ASP A 62 8.14 -2.10 -8.08
CA ASP A 62 8.37 -2.63 -9.43
C ASP A 62 7.05 -3.17 -9.99
N LEU A 63 6.61 -2.59 -11.10
CA LEU A 63 5.35 -2.90 -11.76
C LEU A 63 5.57 -3.39 -13.20
N THR A 64 6.80 -3.78 -13.53
CA THR A 64 7.20 -4.13 -14.91
C THR A 64 6.30 -5.24 -15.48
N ASP A 65 6.02 -6.27 -14.69
CA ASP A 65 5.23 -7.44 -15.10
C ASP A 65 3.72 -7.30 -14.83
N TYR A 66 3.28 -6.16 -14.28
CA TYR A 66 1.88 -5.94 -13.94
C TYR A 66 1.10 -5.43 -15.15
N THR A 67 -0.03 -6.09 -15.44
CA THR A 67 -1.05 -5.56 -16.35
C THR A 67 -1.67 -4.27 -15.81
N THR A 68 -2.30 -3.46 -16.67
CA THR A 68 -3.02 -2.24 -16.27
C THR A 68 -4.00 -2.51 -15.13
N LYS A 69 -4.78 -3.58 -15.23
CA LYS A 69 -5.77 -3.94 -14.20
C LYS A 69 -5.11 -4.28 -12.85
N GLN A 70 -3.99 -5.02 -12.87
CA GLN A 70 -3.27 -5.32 -11.62
C GLN A 70 -2.69 -4.07 -10.98
N ARG A 71 -2.19 -3.11 -11.78
CA ARG A 71 -1.69 -1.82 -11.28
C ARG A 71 -2.82 -1.02 -10.62
N GLU A 72 -3.98 -0.94 -11.26
CA GLU A 72 -5.17 -0.30 -10.68
C GLU A 72 -5.57 -0.94 -9.35
N ASP A 73 -5.66 -2.27 -9.29
CA ASP A 73 -6.02 -2.97 -8.06
C ASP A 73 -4.99 -2.73 -6.94
N LEU A 74 -3.70 -2.80 -7.25
CA LEU A 74 -2.63 -2.50 -6.30
C LEU A 74 -2.68 -1.05 -5.81
N PHE A 75 -3.01 -0.10 -6.69
CA PHE A 75 -3.17 1.31 -6.29
C PHE A 75 -4.37 1.52 -5.37
N HIS A 76 -5.47 0.78 -5.55
CA HIS A 76 -6.56 0.79 -4.57
C HIS A 76 -6.13 0.24 -3.19
N GLU A 77 -5.26 -0.79 -3.16
CA GLU A 77 -4.72 -1.26 -1.89
C GLU A 77 -3.76 -0.24 -1.25
N LEU A 78 -2.88 0.40 -2.03
CA LEU A 78 -2.02 1.47 -1.52
C LEU A 78 -2.83 2.63 -0.93
N ASP A 79 -3.92 3.04 -1.60
CA ASP A 79 -4.85 4.05 -1.10
C ASP A 79 -5.49 3.63 0.23
N TYR A 80 -5.98 2.40 0.33
CA TYR A 80 -6.52 1.85 1.59
C TYR A 80 -5.49 1.92 2.73
N TYR A 81 -4.25 1.53 2.47
CA TYR A 81 -3.17 1.59 3.45
C TYR A 81 -2.58 2.99 3.67
N GLN A 82 -3.14 4.02 3.02
CA GLN A 82 -2.69 5.41 3.08
C GLN A 82 -1.20 5.53 2.73
N LEU A 83 -0.77 4.73 1.75
CA LEU A 83 0.58 4.76 1.22
C LEU A 83 0.57 5.49 -0.11
N GLN A 84 1.28 6.62 -0.16
CA GLN A 84 1.50 7.29 -1.43
C GLN A 84 2.40 6.41 -2.30
N PRO A 85 2.02 6.14 -3.57
CA PRO A 85 2.92 5.47 -4.50
C PRO A 85 4.18 6.32 -4.65
N PRO A 86 5.35 5.70 -4.94
CA PRO A 86 6.54 6.48 -5.24
C PRO A 86 6.19 7.43 -6.39
N SER A 87 6.79 8.63 -6.41
CA SER A 87 6.59 9.58 -7.52
C SER A 87 7.00 8.91 -8.82
N LEU A 88 6.02 8.34 -9.50
CA LEU A 88 6.15 7.65 -10.76
C LEU A 88 6.44 8.76 -11.78
N LYS A 89 7.68 8.85 -12.24
CA LYS A 89 7.96 9.51 -13.51
C LYS A 89 7.27 8.65 -14.58
N PHE A 90 6.00 8.90 -14.80
CA PHE A 90 5.18 8.14 -15.72
C PHE A 90 5.59 8.47 -17.15
N ASP A 91 6.27 7.55 -17.82
CA ASP A 91 6.26 7.48 -19.29
C ASP A 91 4.97 6.76 -19.75
N CYS A 92 3.81 7.26 -19.32
CA CYS A 92 2.51 6.67 -19.66
C CYS A 92 1.75 7.61 -20.62
N PRO A 93 1.28 7.14 -21.78
CA PRO A 93 0.50 7.95 -22.72
C PRO A 93 -0.76 8.50 -22.02
N SER A 94 -1.01 9.78 -22.22
CA SER A 94 -2.00 10.62 -21.54
C SER A 94 -3.47 10.17 -21.64
N SER A 95 -3.78 9.09 -22.36
CA SER A 95 -5.15 8.62 -22.62
C SER A 95 -5.79 7.79 -21.50
N ILE A 96 -5.04 7.39 -20.48
CA ILE A 96 -5.56 6.60 -19.34
C ILE A 96 -5.80 7.48 -18.10
N LEU A 97 -5.25 8.69 -18.08
CA LEU A 97 -5.11 9.51 -16.87
C LEU A 97 -6.37 10.29 -16.45
N THR A 98 -7.40 10.41 -17.29
CA THR A 98 -8.44 11.42 -17.05
C THR A 98 -9.71 10.93 -16.37
N ASP A 99 -10.01 9.63 -16.32
CA ASP A 99 -11.38 9.23 -15.97
C ASP A 99 -11.56 8.67 -14.55
N ARG A 100 -10.49 8.25 -13.85
CA ARG A 100 -10.63 7.51 -12.56
C ARG A 100 -9.50 7.71 -11.53
N MET A 101 -8.73 8.79 -11.59
CA MET A 101 -7.81 9.11 -10.49
C MET A 101 -8.47 10.10 -9.53
N ALA A 102 -8.34 9.86 -8.22
CA ALA A 102 -8.68 10.84 -7.21
C ALA A 102 -7.96 12.17 -7.56
N PRO A 103 -8.62 13.34 -7.41
CA PRO A 103 -8.10 14.63 -7.87
C PRO A 103 -6.69 14.97 -7.38
N ASP A 104 -6.24 14.35 -6.30
CA ASP A 104 -4.94 14.59 -5.69
C ASP A 104 -3.78 13.88 -6.42
N LEU A 105 -4.03 12.75 -7.11
CA LEU A 105 -3.01 12.07 -7.93
C LEU A 105 -2.79 12.79 -9.27
N LEU A 106 -3.80 13.51 -9.78
CA LEU A 106 -3.67 14.31 -11.00
C LEU A 106 -2.71 15.51 -10.81
N LYS A 107 -2.60 16.03 -9.58
CA LYS A 107 -1.71 17.15 -9.21
C LYS A 107 -0.24 16.73 -9.09
N MET A 108 0.05 15.43 -9.15
CA MET A 108 1.41 14.88 -9.09
C MET A 108 2.01 14.60 -10.47
N LEU A 109 1.28 14.92 -11.54
CA LEU A 109 1.78 14.96 -12.91
C LEU A 109 2.58 16.26 -13.13
N PRO A 110 3.69 16.24 -13.87
CA PRO A 110 4.46 17.44 -14.22
C PRO A 110 3.67 18.43 -15.10
#